data_AF-A0A7U3V200-F1
#
_entry.id   AF-A0A7U3V200-F1
#
_cell.length_a   1.000
_cell.length_b   1.000
_cell.length_c   1.000
_cell.angle_alpha   90.00
_cell.angle_beta   90.00
_cell.angle_gamma   90.00
#
_symmetry.space_group_name_H-M   'P 1'
#
loop_
_entity.id
_entity.type
_entity.pdbx_description
1 polymer ?
#
loop_
_entity_poly.entity_id
_entity_poly.type
_entity_poly.pdbx_seq_one_letter_code
_entity_poly.pdbx_strand_id
1 'polypeptide(L)'
;MISLLKNVIKTLLIILSILPINSALAIDKTPNTTHQAIVDIIDPPNSAALNVMVSVLSSLKELKKQKKATKQNIEALVRLKLLPNIAIGVSTKIVLSKHWDGLNIQQKQFFQYYVSESLIQDYAGVLSSYGKLDSVHISVDPDVKRKDDKAIVKLIINVNDDPKPSIISLKMIRLNTWHVYDIVFSGISIVKNYRAQFNSYIRRKGIDSLILKSKKKLEKLSK
;
A
#
# COMPACT_ATOMS: atom_id res chain seq x y z
N MET A 1 -25.32 10.17 9.61
CA MET A 1 -24.38 10.11 8.46
C MET A 1 -23.03 9.43 8.77
N ILE A 2 -22.54 9.42 10.02
CA ILE A 2 -21.30 8.71 10.44
C ILE A 2 -21.48 7.17 10.55
N SER A 3 -22.72 6.69 10.71
CA SER A 3 -23.06 5.26 10.81
C SER A 3 -22.90 4.48 9.49
N LEU A 4 -23.14 5.14 8.35
CA LEU A 4 -23.05 4.51 7.01
C LEU A 4 -21.60 4.19 6.60
N LEU A 5 -20.63 5.03 7.01
CA LEU A 5 -19.22 4.80 6.71
C LEU A 5 -18.62 3.65 7.55
N LYS A 6 -19.06 3.50 8.82
CA LYS A 6 -18.73 2.33 9.65
C LYS A 6 -19.27 1.05 9.02
N ASN A 7 -20.46 1.08 8.44
CA ASN A 7 -21.07 -0.09 7.81
C ASN A 7 -20.39 -0.52 6.50
N VAL A 8 -19.89 0.39 5.66
CA VAL A 8 -19.16 -0.03 4.45
C VAL A 8 -17.82 -0.72 4.79
N ILE A 9 -17.12 -0.24 5.82
CA ILE A 9 -15.90 -0.88 6.35
C ILE A 9 -16.24 -2.24 7.00
N LYS A 10 -17.39 -2.34 7.68
CA LYS A 10 -17.89 -3.59 8.28
C LYS A 10 -18.32 -4.62 7.21
N THR A 11 -18.94 -4.17 6.12
CA THR A 11 -19.34 -5.03 4.99
C THR A 11 -18.13 -5.55 4.21
N LEU A 12 -17.06 -4.75 4.10
CA LEU A 12 -15.79 -5.21 3.53
C LEU A 12 -15.10 -6.27 4.41
N LEU A 13 -15.33 -6.24 5.73
CA LEU A 13 -14.80 -7.21 6.70
C LEU A 13 -15.59 -8.53 6.75
N ILE A 14 -16.90 -8.53 6.48
CA ILE A 14 -17.74 -9.73 6.57
C ILE A 14 -17.47 -10.73 5.44
N ILE A 15 -17.07 -10.26 4.25
CA ILE A 15 -16.76 -11.12 3.10
C ILE A 15 -15.44 -11.92 3.27
N LEU A 16 -14.64 -11.62 4.31
CA LEU A 16 -13.34 -12.26 4.56
C LEU A 16 -13.36 -13.44 5.54
N SER A 17 -14.53 -13.83 6.05
CA SER A 17 -14.63 -14.74 7.21
C SER A 17 -14.82 -16.24 6.89
N ILE A 18 -14.67 -16.68 5.64
CA ILE A 18 -14.88 -18.09 5.29
C ILE A 18 -13.67 -18.68 4.58
N LEU A 19 -13.00 -19.60 5.30
CA LEU A 19 -12.10 -20.72 4.91
C LEU A 19 -10.57 -20.58 5.15
N PRO A 20 -9.88 -21.72 5.42
CA PRO A 20 -8.88 -21.84 6.47
C PRO A 20 -7.42 -21.84 5.99
N ILE A 21 -6.56 -21.95 7.01
CA ILE A 21 -5.10 -21.89 7.11
C ILE A 21 -4.38 -22.90 6.20
N ASN A 22 -3.16 -22.55 5.74
CA ASN A 22 -2.04 -23.48 5.72
C ASN A 22 -0.71 -22.74 5.94
N SER A 23 -0.03 -23.13 7.02
CA SER A 23 1.35 -22.76 7.35
C SER A 23 2.30 -23.75 6.69
N ALA A 24 3.40 -23.28 6.11
CA ALA A 24 4.52 -24.15 5.73
C ALA A 24 5.85 -23.41 5.88
N LEU A 25 6.83 -24.20 6.30
CA LEU A 25 8.11 -23.87 6.95
C LEU A 25 9.18 -23.28 6.01
N ALA A 26 10.19 -22.72 6.66
CA ALA A 26 11.36 -22.06 6.10
C ALA A 26 12.32 -23.01 5.36
N ILE A 27 13.04 -22.44 4.38
CA ILE A 27 14.30 -22.99 3.86
C ILE A 27 15.34 -21.86 3.92
N ASP A 28 16.43 -22.18 4.62
CA ASP A 28 17.61 -21.35 4.83
C ASP A 28 18.47 -21.24 3.55
N LYS A 29 19.01 -20.04 3.30
CA LYS A 29 20.18 -19.84 2.44
C LYS A 29 21.08 -18.77 3.06
N THR A 30 22.37 -19.07 3.03
CA THR A 30 23.52 -18.43 3.69
C THR A 30 23.74 -16.96 3.30
N PRO A 31 24.27 -16.10 4.20
CA PRO A 31 24.35 -14.65 3.96
C PRO A 31 25.69 -14.19 3.38
N ASN A 32 25.64 -13.41 2.29
CA ASN A 32 26.73 -12.54 1.84
C ASN A 32 26.81 -11.31 2.77
N THR A 33 27.65 -11.38 3.79
CA THR A 33 27.53 -10.58 5.03
C THR A 33 28.21 -9.20 5.00
N THR A 34 29.19 -8.96 4.13
CA THR A 34 30.06 -7.78 4.30
C THR A 34 29.53 -6.49 3.66
N HIS A 35 28.90 -6.57 2.47
CA HIS A 35 28.30 -5.39 1.83
C HIS A 35 26.93 -5.02 2.41
N GLN A 36 26.14 -6.00 2.85
CA GLN A 36 24.82 -5.77 3.42
C GLN A 36 24.90 -4.99 4.75
N ALA A 37 25.83 -5.35 5.64
CA ALA A 37 25.96 -4.78 6.98
C ALA A 37 26.36 -3.29 6.97
N ILE A 38 27.28 -2.86 6.10
CA ILE A 38 27.69 -1.45 6.01
C ILE A 38 26.55 -0.58 5.46
N VAL A 39 25.81 -1.10 4.48
CA VAL A 39 24.73 -0.36 3.81
C VAL A 39 23.48 -0.28 4.72
N ASP A 40 23.33 -1.21 5.66
CA ASP A 40 22.27 -1.20 6.68
C ASP A 40 22.45 -0.15 7.76
N ILE A 41 23.68 0.32 7.97
CA ILE A 41 23.99 1.40 8.90
C ILE A 41 23.62 2.77 8.27
N ILE A 42 23.67 2.90 6.95
CA ILE A 42 23.54 4.18 6.24
C ILE A 42 22.09 4.47 5.80
N ASP A 43 21.30 3.45 5.43
CA ASP A 43 19.89 3.59 5.01
C ASP A 43 19.05 2.40 5.52
N PRO A 44 18.71 2.38 6.83
CA PRO A 44 17.98 1.26 7.39
C PRO A 44 16.47 1.35 7.05
N PRO A 45 15.80 0.20 6.84
CA PRO A 45 14.41 0.16 6.37
C PRO A 45 13.42 0.83 7.33
N ASN A 46 13.70 0.84 8.64
CA ASN A 46 12.89 1.56 9.64
C ASN A 46 12.88 3.06 9.39
N SER A 47 14.06 3.67 9.17
CA SER A 47 14.18 5.10 8.88
C SER A 47 13.52 5.44 7.56
N ALA A 48 13.73 4.64 6.51
CA ALA A 48 13.06 4.84 5.23
C ALA A 48 11.52 4.78 5.36
N ALA A 49 10.98 3.74 6.01
CA ALA A 49 9.56 3.57 6.26
C ALA A 49 8.96 4.74 7.08
N LEU A 50 9.66 5.15 8.14
CA LEU A 50 9.26 6.28 8.97
C LEU A 50 9.22 7.57 8.16
N ASN A 51 10.29 7.87 7.40
CA ASN A 51 10.40 9.08 6.58
C ASN A 51 9.27 9.18 5.55
N VAL A 52 8.94 8.07 4.88
CA VAL A 52 7.80 8.02 3.94
C VAL A 52 6.50 8.39 4.64
N MET A 53 6.21 7.77 5.78
CA MET A 53 4.94 8.00 6.48
C MET A 53 4.86 9.37 7.15
N VAL A 54 5.95 9.86 7.75
CA VAL A 54 6.05 11.22 8.29
C VAL A 54 5.82 12.24 7.18
N SER A 55 6.48 12.10 6.04
CA SER A 55 6.33 13.01 4.89
C SER A 55 4.87 13.09 4.42
N VAL A 56 4.20 11.94 4.28
CA VAL A 56 2.80 11.85 3.84
C VAL A 56 1.84 12.43 4.90
N LEU A 57 1.95 11.99 6.15
CA LEU A 57 1.00 12.39 7.20
C LEU A 57 1.18 13.84 7.65
N SER A 58 2.41 14.36 7.69
CA SER A 58 2.66 15.79 7.94
C SER A 58 2.09 16.65 6.83
N SER A 59 2.25 16.24 5.57
CA SER A 59 1.65 16.97 4.44
C SER A 59 0.12 16.94 4.50
N LEU A 60 -0.47 15.80 4.90
CA LEU A 60 -1.93 15.67 5.02
C LEU A 60 -2.48 16.52 6.17
N LYS A 61 -1.78 16.52 7.31
CA LYS A 61 -2.07 17.37 8.46
C LYS A 61 -2.07 18.85 8.07
N GLU A 62 -1.06 19.31 7.33
CA GLU A 62 -0.97 20.70 6.89
C GLU A 62 -2.10 21.08 5.92
N LEU A 63 -2.42 20.22 4.95
CA LEU A 63 -3.58 20.44 4.07
C LEU A 63 -4.89 20.56 4.87
N LYS A 64 -5.08 19.75 5.92
CA LYS A 64 -6.26 19.84 6.78
C LYS A 64 -6.27 21.11 7.62
N LYS A 65 -5.14 21.51 8.19
CA LYS A 65 -4.99 22.77 8.95
C LYS A 65 -5.36 23.98 8.10
N GLN A 66 -4.94 23.99 6.84
CA GLN A 66 -5.26 25.04 5.87
C GLN A 66 -6.70 24.95 5.30
N LYS A 67 -7.50 23.96 5.72
CA LYS A 67 -8.82 23.66 5.13
C LYS A 67 -8.76 23.40 3.62
N LYS A 68 -7.63 22.89 3.13
CA LYS A 68 -7.33 22.57 1.72
C LYS A 68 -7.30 21.07 1.42
N ALA A 69 -7.74 20.22 2.34
CA ALA A 69 -7.79 18.76 2.16
C ALA A 69 -8.93 18.30 1.22
N THR A 70 -9.09 18.98 0.07
CA THR A 70 -9.97 18.56 -1.02
C THR A 70 -9.46 17.25 -1.62
N LYS A 71 -10.34 16.51 -2.31
CA LYS A 71 -9.96 15.26 -2.99
C LYS A 71 -8.76 15.49 -3.92
N GLN A 72 -8.81 16.52 -4.75
CA GLN A 72 -7.77 16.87 -5.73
C GLN A 72 -6.42 17.17 -5.06
N ASN A 73 -6.41 17.93 -3.96
CA ASN A 73 -5.17 18.24 -3.24
C ASN A 73 -4.58 17.00 -2.57
N ILE A 74 -5.43 16.08 -2.11
CA ILE A 74 -4.96 14.80 -1.57
C ILE A 74 -4.41 13.89 -2.66
N GLU A 75 -5.06 13.83 -3.82
CA GLU A 75 -4.52 13.10 -4.97
C GLU A 75 -3.14 13.64 -5.36
N ALA A 76 -2.99 14.96 -5.43
CA ALA A 76 -1.69 15.61 -5.67
C ALA A 76 -0.67 15.26 -4.59
N LEU A 77 -1.05 15.31 -3.31
CA LEU A 77 -0.19 14.90 -2.19
C LEU A 77 0.27 13.45 -2.35
N VAL A 78 -0.64 12.52 -2.64
CA VAL A 78 -0.30 11.09 -2.80
C VAL A 78 0.68 10.92 -3.96
N ARG A 79 0.46 11.60 -5.09
CA ARG A 79 1.37 11.56 -6.24
C ARG A 79 2.76 12.11 -5.93
N LEU A 80 2.85 13.17 -5.13
CA LEU A 80 4.12 13.85 -4.84
C LEU A 80 4.87 13.23 -3.66
N LYS A 81 4.16 12.73 -2.65
CA LYS A 81 4.74 12.32 -1.37
C LYS A 81 4.76 10.80 -1.16
N LEU A 82 3.80 10.07 -1.72
CA LEU A 82 3.71 8.62 -1.52
C LEU A 82 4.20 7.84 -2.74
N LEU A 83 3.64 8.09 -3.93
CA LEU A 83 3.94 7.30 -5.14
C LEU A 83 5.43 7.13 -5.47
N PRO A 84 6.31 8.15 -5.33
CA PRO A 84 7.73 8.00 -5.63
C PRO A 84 8.42 6.96 -4.72
N ASN A 85 7.84 6.69 -3.56
CA ASN A 85 8.35 5.72 -2.59
C ASN A 85 7.74 4.32 -2.79
N ILE A 86 6.87 4.12 -3.79
CA ILE A 86 6.23 2.84 -4.08
C ILE A 86 6.95 2.12 -5.22
N ALA A 87 7.34 0.87 -4.98
CA ALA A 87 7.84 -0.03 -6.03
C ALA A 87 6.68 -0.59 -6.86
N ILE A 88 5.98 0.26 -7.61
CA ILE A 88 4.72 -0.08 -8.30
C ILE A 88 4.85 -1.26 -9.28
N GLY A 89 6.02 -1.41 -9.90
CA GLY A 89 6.32 -2.56 -10.76
C GLY A 89 6.33 -3.88 -9.98
N VAL A 90 6.93 -3.89 -8.79
CA VAL A 90 6.95 -5.05 -7.90
C VAL A 90 5.55 -5.35 -7.38
N SER A 91 4.83 -4.32 -6.90
CA SER A 91 3.45 -4.45 -6.42
C SER A 91 2.54 -5.06 -7.49
N THR A 92 2.56 -4.49 -8.70
CA THR A 92 1.70 -4.92 -9.81
C THR A 92 2.07 -6.33 -10.30
N LYS A 93 3.36 -6.68 -10.34
CA LYS A 93 3.80 -8.05 -10.64
C LYS A 93 3.24 -9.05 -9.62
N ILE A 94 3.23 -8.72 -8.33
CA ILE A 94 2.65 -9.60 -7.30
C ILE A 94 1.12 -9.69 -7.44
N VAL A 95 0.45 -8.57 -7.76
CA VAL A 95 -1.01 -8.53 -8.02
C VAL A 95 -1.39 -9.47 -9.15
N LEU A 96 -0.69 -9.42 -10.29
CA LEU A 96 -0.99 -10.26 -11.45
C LEU A 96 -0.44 -11.68 -11.33
N SER A 97 0.59 -11.89 -10.50
CA SER A 97 1.16 -13.19 -10.19
C SER A 97 1.51 -13.97 -11.47
N LYS A 98 1.02 -15.20 -11.64
CA LYS A 98 1.28 -16.04 -12.81
C LYS A 98 0.83 -15.45 -14.14
N HIS A 99 -0.07 -14.45 -14.12
CA HIS A 99 -0.54 -13.78 -15.33
C HIS A 99 0.44 -12.70 -15.82
N TRP A 100 1.42 -12.29 -15.01
CA TRP A 100 2.35 -11.23 -15.34
C TRP A 100 3.24 -11.55 -16.54
N ASP A 101 3.78 -12.77 -16.61
CA ASP A 101 4.79 -13.11 -17.60
C ASP A 101 4.23 -13.19 -19.03
N GLY A 102 2.93 -13.50 -19.17
CA GLY A 102 2.22 -13.50 -20.45
C GLY A 102 1.84 -12.10 -20.97
N LEU A 103 2.08 -11.03 -20.20
CA LEU A 103 1.76 -9.66 -20.62
C LEU A 103 2.92 -9.05 -21.42
N ASN A 104 2.56 -8.32 -22.48
CA ASN A 104 3.49 -7.45 -23.17
C ASN A 104 3.82 -6.19 -22.33
N ILE A 105 4.81 -5.42 -22.79
CA ILE A 105 5.31 -4.24 -22.05
C ILE A 105 4.20 -3.20 -21.84
N GLN A 106 3.40 -2.93 -22.87
CA GLN A 106 2.31 -1.95 -22.82
C GLN A 106 1.24 -2.37 -21.80
N GLN A 107 0.88 -3.65 -21.75
CA GLN A 107 -0.07 -4.18 -20.78
C GLN A 107 0.48 -4.11 -19.35
N LYS A 108 1.77 -4.40 -19.14
CA LYS A 108 2.44 -4.28 -17.85
C LYS A 108 2.40 -2.83 -17.34
N GLN A 109 2.75 -1.87 -18.20
CA GLN A 109 2.68 -0.44 -17.89
C GLN A 109 1.23 0.01 -17.62
N PHE A 110 0.29 -0.47 -18.43
CA PHE A 110 -1.14 -0.19 -18.23
C PHE A 110 -1.63 -0.64 -16.85
N PHE A 111 -1.28 -1.84 -16.40
CA PHE A 111 -1.69 -2.32 -15.08
C PHE A 111 -1.01 -1.55 -13.94
N GLN A 112 0.26 -1.15 -14.09
CA GLN A 112 0.94 -0.30 -13.11
C GLN A 112 0.23 1.05 -12.96
N TYR A 113 -0.13 1.67 -14.08
CA TYR A 113 -0.92 2.90 -14.10
C TYR A 113 -2.30 2.68 -13.46
N TYR A 114 -3.05 1.67 -13.93
CA TYR A 114 -4.39 1.37 -13.44
C TYR A 114 -4.44 1.14 -11.92
N VAL A 115 -3.52 0.33 -11.39
CA VAL A 115 -3.47 0.04 -9.95
C VAL A 115 -3.18 1.32 -9.17
N SER A 116 -2.24 2.15 -9.63
CA SER A 116 -1.91 3.42 -8.98
C SER A 116 -3.11 4.37 -8.96
N GLU A 117 -3.73 4.59 -10.11
CA GLU A 117 -4.90 5.46 -10.26
C GLU A 117 -6.09 4.97 -9.44
N SER A 118 -6.38 3.67 -9.49
CA SER A 118 -7.47 3.09 -8.71
C SER A 118 -7.26 3.31 -7.22
N LEU A 119 -6.05 3.08 -6.70
CA LEU A 119 -5.76 3.31 -5.28
C LEU A 119 -5.85 4.78 -4.90
N ILE A 120 -5.28 5.68 -5.69
CA ILE A 120 -5.38 7.12 -5.44
C ILE A 120 -6.85 7.54 -5.33
N GLN A 121 -7.68 7.11 -6.29
CA GLN A 121 -9.09 7.48 -6.36
C GLN A 121 -9.92 6.87 -5.25
N ASP A 122 -9.72 5.58 -4.96
CA ASP A 122 -10.47 4.85 -3.93
C ASP A 122 -10.17 5.41 -2.51
N TYR A 123 -8.96 5.94 -2.26
CA TYR A 123 -8.54 6.41 -0.93
C TYR A 123 -8.49 7.94 -0.74
N ALA A 124 -8.39 8.74 -1.81
CA ALA A 124 -8.35 10.21 -1.67
C ALA A 124 -9.61 10.77 -1.00
N GLY A 125 -10.79 10.23 -1.33
CA GLY A 125 -12.05 10.63 -0.70
C GLY A 125 -12.12 10.26 0.79
N VAL A 126 -11.58 9.09 1.16
CA VAL A 126 -11.50 8.66 2.56
C VAL A 126 -10.57 9.58 3.36
N LEU A 127 -9.40 9.91 2.81
CA LEU A 127 -8.46 10.82 3.47
C LEU A 127 -9.00 12.26 3.54
N SER A 128 -9.75 12.70 2.54
CA SER A 128 -10.42 14.01 2.52
C SER A 128 -11.44 14.12 3.64
N SER A 129 -12.30 13.10 3.76
CA SER A 129 -13.38 13.04 4.75
C SER A 129 -12.93 12.62 6.15
N TYR A 130 -11.71 12.11 6.31
CA TYR A 130 -11.17 11.80 7.63
C TYR A 130 -11.20 13.03 8.53
N GLY A 131 -11.46 12.83 9.83
CA GLY A 131 -11.61 13.89 10.81
C GLY A 131 -10.35 14.74 11.02
N LYS A 132 -10.31 15.47 12.13
CA LYS A 132 -9.16 16.31 12.48
C LYS A 132 -7.88 15.46 12.63
N LEU A 133 -6.73 16.00 12.20
CA LEU A 133 -5.39 15.46 12.41
C LEU A 133 -4.59 16.50 13.22
N ASP A 134 -5.06 16.85 14.41
CA ASP A 134 -4.47 17.93 15.21
C ASP A 134 -3.11 17.49 15.79
N SER A 135 -3.01 16.23 16.25
CA SER A 135 -1.74 15.57 16.59
C SER A 135 -1.57 14.26 15.82
N VAL A 136 -0.33 13.96 15.41
CA VAL A 136 0.04 12.69 14.77
C VAL A 136 1.40 12.30 15.31
N HIS A 137 1.45 11.19 16.02
CA HIS A 137 2.68 10.57 16.51
C HIS A 137 2.89 9.26 15.78
N ILE A 138 4.10 9.06 15.23
CA ILE A 138 4.48 7.85 14.51
C ILE A 138 5.70 7.28 15.20
N SER A 139 5.61 6.03 15.64
CA SER A 139 6.76 5.27 16.13
C SER A 139 6.96 4.02 15.30
N VAL A 140 8.21 3.55 15.25
CA VAL A 140 8.57 2.31 14.57
C VAL A 140 8.68 1.21 15.61
N ASP A 141 8.09 0.06 15.32
CA ASP A 141 8.32 -1.15 16.10
C ASP A 141 9.79 -1.58 15.93
N PRO A 142 10.55 -1.80 17.01
CA PRO A 142 11.95 -2.21 16.91
C PRO A 142 12.13 -3.59 16.25
N ASP A 143 11.11 -4.46 16.27
CA ASP A 143 11.14 -5.77 15.62
C ASP A 143 10.92 -5.66 14.10
N VAL A 144 11.97 -5.22 13.40
CA VAL A 144 12.00 -5.20 11.93
C VAL A 144 12.35 -6.58 11.40
N LYS A 145 11.40 -7.21 10.70
CA LYS A 145 11.64 -8.50 10.04
C LYS A 145 12.36 -8.28 8.73
N ARG A 146 13.52 -8.90 8.55
CA ARG A 146 14.34 -8.75 7.35
C ARG A 146 14.70 -10.08 6.70
N LYS A 147 14.72 -10.10 5.37
CA LYS A 147 15.29 -11.19 4.57
C LYS A 147 15.78 -10.63 3.24
N ASP A 148 17.08 -10.78 2.96
CA ASP A 148 17.72 -10.29 1.74
C ASP A 148 17.44 -8.79 1.48
N ASP A 149 16.90 -8.48 0.31
CA ASP A 149 16.48 -7.16 -0.16
C ASP A 149 15.11 -6.74 0.39
N LYS A 150 14.49 -7.50 1.30
CA LYS A 150 13.14 -7.24 1.82
C LYS A 150 13.13 -7.00 3.31
N ALA A 151 12.22 -6.11 3.72
CA ALA A 151 11.92 -5.87 5.13
C ALA A 151 10.41 -5.72 5.33
N ILE A 152 9.95 -6.01 6.55
CA ILE A 152 8.61 -5.66 7.03
C ILE A 152 8.81 -4.74 8.23
N VAL A 153 8.40 -3.50 8.08
CA VAL A 153 8.48 -2.47 9.12
C VAL A 153 7.08 -2.20 9.63
N LYS A 154 6.87 -2.34 10.94
CA LYS A 154 5.60 -1.99 11.58
C LYS A 154 5.69 -0.58 12.15
N LEU A 155 4.68 0.22 11.87
CA LEU A 155 4.52 1.58 12.34
C LEU A 155 3.29 1.66 13.22
N ILE A 156 3.44 2.32 14.35
CA ILE A 156 2.38 2.60 15.31
C ILE A 156 2.04 4.07 15.16
N ILE A 157 0.81 4.36 14.77
CA ILE A 157 0.34 5.71 14.46
C ILE A 157 -0.75 6.08 15.45
N ASN A 158 -0.47 7.10 16.26
CA ASN A 158 -1.44 7.68 17.17
C ASN A 158 -1.89 9.04 16.63
N VAL A 159 -3.19 9.24 16.46
CA VAL A 159 -3.80 10.47 15.95
C VAL A 159 -4.70 11.05 17.02
N ASN A 160 -4.53 12.34 17.35
CA ASN A 160 -5.30 13.05 18.39
C ASN A 160 -5.31 12.33 19.74
N ASP A 161 -4.20 11.66 20.08
CA ASP A 161 -4.02 10.91 21.32
C ASP A 161 -5.12 9.85 21.55
N ASP A 162 -5.60 9.24 20.45
CA ASP A 162 -6.53 8.12 20.47
C ASP A 162 -5.94 6.97 21.33
N PRO A 163 -6.68 6.43 22.31
CA PRO A 163 -6.22 5.33 23.16
C PRO A 163 -5.95 4.04 22.35
N LYS A 164 -6.40 3.96 21.10
CA LYS A 164 -6.18 2.82 20.20
C LYS A 164 -5.34 3.25 19.00
N PRO A 165 -4.00 3.14 19.07
CA PRO A 165 -3.16 3.48 17.94
C PRO A 165 -3.41 2.54 16.76
N SER A 166 -3.31 3.09 15.55
CA SER A 166 -3.40 2.32 14.31
C SER A 166 -2.06 1.66 14.00
N ILE A 167 -2.10 0.39 13.61
CA ILE A 167 -0.92 -0.37 13.20
C ILE A 167 -0.90 -0.49 11.69
N ILE A 168 0.21 -0.03 11.08
CA ILE A 168 0.47 -0.17 9.65
C ILE A 168 1.75 -0.96 9.48
N SER A 169 1.76 -2.01 8.66
CA SER A 169 3.01 -2.67 8.26
C SER A 169 3.34 -2.34 6.82
N LEU A 170 4.52 -1.76 6.59
CA LEU A 170 5.06 -1.52 5.27
C LEU A 170 5.97 -2.69 4.91
N LYS A 171 5.65 -3.38 3.81
CA LYS A 171 6.59 -4.31 3.21
C LYS A 171 7.46 -3.55 2.23
N MET A 172 8.76 -3.56 2.52
CA MET A 172 9.78 -2.79 1.84
C MET A 172 10.63 -3.71 0.97
N ILE A 173 11.07 -3.22 -0.18
CA ILE A 173 12.07 -3.85 -1.04
C ILE A 173 13.16 -2.85 -1.36
N ARG A 174 14.41 -3.30 -1.36
CA ARG A 174 15.57 -2.51 -1.72
C ARG A 174 15.89 -2.75 -3.18
N LEU A 175 15.81 -1.69 -3.99
CA LEU A 175 16.28 -1.70 -5.38
C LEU A 175 17.63 -1.00 -5.44
N ASN A 176 17.61 0.31 -5.21
CA ASN A 176 18.79 1.13 -4.90
C ASN A 176 18.63 1.70 -3.49
N THR A 177 17.46 2.29 -3.25
CA THR A 177 16.93 2.70 -1.94
C THR A 177 15.72 1.84 -1.58
N TRP A 178 15.29 1.91 -0.31
CA TRP A 178 14.08 1.23 0.15
C TRP A 178 12.82 1.83 -0.45
N HIS A 179 11.96 0.96 -0.99
CA HIS A 179 10.65 1.31 -1.52
C HIS A 179 9.58 0.42 -0.89
N VAL A 180 8.41 0.98 -0.65
CA VAL A 180 7.23 0.21 -0.21
C VAL A 180 6.69 -0.56 -1.42
N TYR A 181 6.48 -1.86 -1.30
CA TYR A 181 5.78 -2.63 -2.33
C TYR A 181 4.41 -3.13 -1.89
N ASP A 182 4.11 -3.13 -0.59
CA ASP A 182 2.79 -3.50 -0.06
C ASP A 182 2.56 -2.80 1.28
N ILE A 183 1.32 -2.38 1.50
CA ILE A 183 0.87 -1.77 2.77
C ILE A 183 -0.14 -2.73 3.39
N VAL A 184 0.09 -3.08 4.65
CA VAL A 184 -0.83 -3.87 5.45
C VAL A 184 -1.45 -2.97 6.50
N PHE A 185 -2.76 -2.78 6.41
CA PHE A 185 -3.53 -1.98 7.36
C PHE A 185 -4.59 -2.87 8.02
N SER A 186 -4.65 -2.88 9.36
CA SER A 186 -5.57 -3.75 10.11
C SER A 186 -5.49 -5.23 9.69
N GLY A 187 -4.27 -5.71 9.43
CA GLY A 187 -3.99 -7.07 8.96
C GLY A 187 -4.28 -7.34 7.48
N ILE A 188 -4.84 -6.37 6.75
CA ILE A 188 -5.24 -6.52 5.35
C ILE A 188 -4.16 -5.93 4.45
N SER A 189 -3.55 -6.79 3.63
CA SER A 189 -2.59 -6.41 2.58
C SER A 189 -3.31 -5.92 1.34
N ILE A 190 -2.98 -4.71 0.88
CA ILE A 190 -3.54 -4.14 -0.36
C ILE A 190 -3.17 -5.04 -1.56
N VAL A 191 -1.91 -5.44 -1.67
CA VAL A 191 -1.44 -6.27 -2.79
C VAL A 191 -2.11 -7.64 -2.80
N LYS A 192 -2.24 -8.30 -1.65
CA LYS A 192 -2.92 -9.60 -1.56
C LYS A 192 -4.40 -9.48 -1.93
N ASN A 193 -5.06 -8.39 -1.52
CA ASN A 193 -6.45 -8.15 -1.85
C ASN A 193 -6.64 -7.98 -3.37
N TYR A 194 -5.85 -7.10 -3.99
CA TYR A 194 -5.87 -6.92 -5.45
C TYR A 194 -5.56 -8.22 -6.20
N ARG A 195 -4.57 -9.00 -5.74
CA ARG A 195 -4.24 -10.31 -6.30
C ARG A 195 -5.43 -11.26 -6.29
N ALA A 196 -6.14 -11.36 -5.16
CA ALA A 196 -7.32 -12.21 -5.05
C ALA A 196 -8.41 -11.76 -6.04
N GLN A 197 -8.70 -10.46 -6.10
CA GLN A 197 -9.70 -9.91 -7.02
C GLN A 197 -9.35 -10.15 -8.49
N PHE A 198 -8.10 -9.87 -8.88
CA PHE A 198 -7.64 -10.00 -10.26
C PHE A 198 -7.60 -11.47 -10.68
N ASN A 199 -7.00 -12.35 -9.88
CA ASN A 199 -6.98 -13.79 -10.17
C ASN A 199 -8.40 -14.35 -10.30
N SER A 200 -9.29 -13.97 -9.39
CA SER A 200 -10.69 -14.38 -9.40
C SER A 200 -11.39 -13.93 -10.69
N TYR A 201 -11.17 -12.69 -11.12
CA TYR A 201 -11.74 -12.15 -12.35
C TYR A 201 -11.14 -12.80 -13.61
N ILE A 202 -9.81 -12.88 -13.70
CA ILE A 202 -9.10 -13.45 -14.86
C ILE A 202 -9.49 -14.92 -15.05
N ARG A 203 -9.60 -15.71 -13.98
CA ARG A 203 -10.05 -17.10 -14.07
C ARG A 203 -11.45 -17.26 -14.67
N ARG A 204 -12.34 -16.30 -14.45
CA ARG A 204 -13.72 -16.36 -14.96
C ARG A 204 -13.90 -15.73 -16.34
N LYS A 205 -13.15 -14.68 -16.64
CA LYS A 205 -13.44 -13.80 -17.80
C LYS A 205 -12.24 -13.55 -18.72
N GLY A 206 -11.06 -14.09 -18.39
CA GLY A 206 -9.83 -13.83 -19.11
C GLY A 206 -9.19 -12.48 -18.77
N ILE A 207 -7.92 -12.34 -19.17
CA ILE A 207 -7.11 -11.14 -18.93
C ILE A 207 -7.56 -9.95 -19.77
N ASP A 208 -8.01 -10.19 -21.00
CA ASP A 208 -8.48 -9.11 -21.90
C ASP A 208 -9.73 -8.44 -21.37
N SER A 209 -10.65 -9.21 -20.79
CA SER A 209 -11.81 -8.65 -20.09
C SER A 209 -11.40 -7.81 -18.89
N LEU A 210 -10.33 -8.17 -18.18
CA LEU A 210 -9.83 -7.37 -17.06
C LEU A 210 -9.28 -6.05 -17.58
N ILE A 211 -8.49 -6.07 -18.66
CA ILE A 211 -7.99 -4.86 -19.31
C ILE A 211 -9.14 -3.94 -19.73
N LEU A 212 -10.16 -4.47 -20.41
CA LEU A 212 -11.31 -3.69 -20.83
C LEU A 212 -12.08 -3.10 -19.64
N LYS A 213 -12.29 -3.89 -18.57
CA LYS A 213 -12.91 -3.41 -17.33
C LYS A 213 -12.08 -2.30 -16.68
N SER A 214 -10.76 -2.44 -16.63
CA SER A 214 -9.85 -1.45 -16.07
C SER A 214 -9.84 -0.16 -16.88
N LYS A 215 -9.83 -0.23 -18.23
CA LYS A 215 -9.94 0.93 -19.11
C LYS A 215 -11.24 1.71 -18.87
N LYS A 216 -12.37 1.00 -18.84
CA LYS A 216 -13.68 1.59 -18.52
C LYS A 216 -13.73 2.22 -17.12
N LYS A 217 -13.03 1.65 -16.12
CA LYS A 217 -12.92 2.27 -14.80
C LYS A 217 -12.10 3.56 -14.89
N LEU A 218 -10.95 3.57 -15.58
CA LEU A 218 -10.12 4.77 -15.74
C LEU A 218 -10.86 5.92 -16.44
N GLU A 219 -11.61 5.64 -17.51
CA GLU A 219 -12.41 6.64 -18.22
C GLU A 219 -13.46 7.32 -17.33
N LYS A 220 -13.98 6.59 -16.32
CA LYS A 220 -14.90 7.15 -15.32
C LYS A 220 -14.18 7.96 -14.25
N LEU A 221 -12.90 7.71 -14.02
CA LEU A 221 -12.08 8.43 -13.05
C LEU A 221 -11.56 9.76 -13.61
N SER A 222 -11.45 9.89 -14.94
CA SER A 222 -11.03 11.11 -15.63
C SER A 222 -12.17 12.10 -15.93
N LYS A 223 -13.42 11.76 -15.57
CA LYS A 223 -14.59 12.63 -15.72
C LYS A 223 -14.97 13.21 -14.37
#